data_AF-A0A5C7M7G4-F1
#
_entry.id   AF-A0A5C7M7G4-F1
#
_cell.length_a   1.000
_cell.length_b   1.000
_cell.length_c   1.000
_cell.angle_alpha   90.00
_cell.angle_beta   90.00
_cell.angle_gamma   90.00
#
_symmetry.space_group_name_H-M   'P 1'
#
loop_
_entity.id
_entity.type
_entity.pdbx_description
1 polymer ?
#
loop_
_entity_poly.entity_id
_entity_poly.type
_entity_poly.pdbx_seq_one_letter_code
_entity_poly.pdbx_strand_id
1 'polypeptide(L)'
;FKNMLERERLESKKVSKTQAVTSNLTGSLADKVYDKNVHIGPSDYVAWLDDRKWAYVRLEGRAFGDVPLNLEYKLEVWDSPNSAGIIIDAVRAAKIAKDRGLGGPILPASAYLMKSPPVQVADDLARAQLEAFIEG
;
A
#
# COMPACT_ATOMS: atom_id res chain seq x y z
N PHE A 1 -4.90 14.06 8.97
CA PHE A 1 -5.90 13.03 9.36
C PHE A 1 -7.27 13.56 9.79
N LYS A 2 -7.52 14.87 9.94
CA LYS A 2 -8.85 15.41 10.32
C LYS A 2 -10.00 14.95 9.41
N ASN A 3 -9.72 14.72 8.14
CA ASN A 3 -10.65 14.18 7.14
C ASN A 3 -10.98 12.68 7.34
N MET A 4 -10.43 12.01 8.36
CA MET A 4 -10.67 10.59 8.70
C MET A 4 -11.77 10.42 9.77
N LEU A 5 -12.35 11.51 10.29
CA LEU A 5 -13.50 11.48 11.19
C LEU A 5 -14.83 11.18 10.45
N GLU A 6 -14.83 11.26 9.12
CA GLU A 6 -15.97 10.86 8.29
C GLU A 6 -16.08 9.34 8.20
N ARG A 7 -17.15 8.79 8.78
CA ARG A 7 -17.41 7.33 8.85
C ARG A 7 -17.51 6.68 7.47
N GLU A 8 -18.09 7.34 6.47
CA GLU A 8 -18.25 6.78 5.12
C GLU A 8 -16.91 6.52 4.41
N ARG A 9 -15.90 7.36 4.66
CA ARG A 9 -14.55 7.17 4.10
C ARG A 9 -13.75 6.07 4.79
N LEU A 10 -14.18 5.62 5.97
CA LEU A 10 -13.50 4.56 6.70
C LEU A 10 -13.70 3.20 6.02
N GLU A 11 -14.88 2.95 5.46
CA GLU A 11 -15.20 1.68 4.81
C GLU A 11 -14.40 1.45 3.53
N SER A 12 -14.36 2.42 2.62
CA SER A 12 -13.55 2.31 1.38
C SER A 12 -12.05 2.18 1.68
N LYS A 13 -11.56 2.85 2.73
CA LYS A 13 -10.17 2.73 3.17
C LYS A 13 -9.86 1.38 3.80
N LYS A 14 -10.82 0.79 4.52
CA LYS A 14 -10.68 -0.55 5.08
C LYS A 14 -10.52 -1.57 3.95
N VAL A 15 -11.40 -1.52 2.95
CA VAL A 15 -11.33 -2.41 1.78
C VAL A 15 -9.99 -2.30 1.05
N SER A 16 -9.59 -1.08 0.67
CA SER A 16 -8.33 -0.86 -0.08
C SER A 16 -7.09 -1.28 0.70
N LYS A 17 -7.03 -1.01 2.02
CA LYS A 17 -5.90 -1.45 2.85
C LYS A 17 -5.88 -2.96 3.04
N THR A 18 -7.04 -3.59 3.22
CA THR A 18 -7.12 -5.05 3.35
C THR A 18 -6.66 -5.73 2.08
N GLN A 19 -7.18 -5.30 0.93
CA GLN A 19 -6.78 -5.86 -0.37
C GLN A 19 -5.30 -5.66 -0.67
N ALA A 20 -4.71 -4.53 -0.29
CA ALA A 20 -3.27 -4.31 -0.45
C ALA A 20 -2.41 -5.32 0.33
N VAL A 21 -2.91 -5.87 1.44
CA VAL A 21 -2.22 -6.93 2.20
C VAL A 21 -2.56 -8.31 1.62
N THR A 22 -3.85 -8.62 1.44
CA THR A 22 -4.29 -9.96 1.07
C THR A 22 -3.95 -10.36 -0.37
N SER A 23 -3.75 -9.41 -1.28
CA SER A 23 -3.27 -9.68 -2.64
C SER A 23 -1.83 -10.18 -2.69
N ASN A 24 -1.04 -9.92 -1.63
CA ASN A 24 0.33 -10.38 -1.49
C ASN A 24 0.44 -11.72 -0.73
N LEU A 25 -0.66 -12.26 -0.21
CA LEU A 25 -0.68 -13.52 0.53
C LEU A 25 -1.01 -14.69 -0.39
N THR A 26 -0.43 -15.85 -0.10
CA THR A 26 -0.82 -17.12 -0.72
C THR A 26 -1.69 -17.95 0.22
N GLY A 27 -2.56 -18.79 -0.32
CA GLY A 27 -3.36 -19.75 0.46
C GLY A 27 -4.69 -19.20 0.94
N SER A 28 -5.12 -19.58 2.15
CA SER A 28 -6.50 -19.37 2.61
C SER A 28 -6.90 -17.91 2.84
N LEU A 29 -5.95 -16.97 2.86
CA LEU A 29 -6.20 -15.54 3.02
C LEU A 29 -5.98 -14.74 1.72
N ALA A 30 -5.56 -15.39 0.64
CA ALA A 30 -5.31 -14.74 -0.65
C ALA A 30 -6.57 -14.02 -1.14
N ASP A 31 -6.42 -12.76 -1.55
CA ASP A 31 -7.44 -11.90 -2.16
C ASP A 31 -8.72 -11.67 -1.33
N LYS A 32 -8.71 -12.06 -0.05
CA LYS A 32 -9.89 -11.86 0.81
C LYS A 32 -10.06 -10.41 1.19
N VAL A 33 -11.29 -9.91 1.04
CA VAL A 33 -11.70 -8.58 1.51
C VAL A 33 -12.21 -8.64 2.95
N TYR A 34 -12.80 -9.77 3.34
CA TYR A 34 -13.34 -10.01 4.67
C TYR A 34 -12.92 -11.39 5.16
N ASP A 35 -12.20 -11.44 6.29
CA ASP A 35 -11.86 -12.68 6.99
C ASP A 35 -11.72 -12.37 8.48
N LYS A 36 -12.09 -13.30 9.36
CA LYS A 36 -11.95 -13.12 10.82
C LYS A 36 -10.48 -13.03 11.26
N ASN A 37 -9.57 -13.60 10.47
CA ASN A 37 -8.13 -13.60 10.75
C ASN A 37 -7.43 -12.35 10.20
N VAL A 38 -8.16 -11.44 9.53
CA VAL A 38 -7.60 -10.20 8.98
C VAL A 38 -8.39 -9.02 9.52
N HIS A 39 -7.74 -8.23 10.37
CA HIS A 39 -8.31 -7.00 10.91
C HIS A 39 -7.37 -5.83 10.65
N ILE A 40 -7.80 -4.91 9.80
CA ILE A 40 -7.11 -3.64 9.57
C ILE A 40 -8.03 -2.53 10.03
N GLY A 41 -7.65 -1.94 11.16
CA GLY A 41 -8.42 -0.89 11.81
C GLY A 41 -8.43 0.44 11.06
N PRO A 42 -9.43 1.30 11.32
CA PRO A 42 -9.41 2.67 10.84
C PRO A 42 -8.21 3.42 11.42
N SER A 43 -7.72 4.43 10.69
CA SER A 43 -6.66 5.30 11.21
C SER A 43 -7.29 6.36 12.09
N ASP A 44 -6.90 6.41 13.36
CA ASP A 44 -7.33 7.46 14.28
C ASP A 44 -6.49 8.74 14.11
N TYR A 45 -7.01 9.88 14.56
CA TYR A 45 -6.29 11.13 14.62
C TYR A 45 -5.91 11.47 16.05
N VAL A 46 -4.62 11.39 16.34
CA VAL A 46 -4.04 11.78 17.62
C VAL A 46 -3.29 13.09 17.43
N ALA A 47 -3.80 14.17 18.02
CA ALA A 47 -3.34 15.54 17.70
C ALA A 47 -1.85 15.77 17.92
N TRP A 48 -1.27 15.20 18.99
CA TRP A 48 0.15 15.38 19.33
C TRP A 48 1.12 14.59 18.44
N LEU A 49 0.61 13.74 17.54
CA LEU A 49 1.46 13.08 16.55
C LEU A 49 1.89 14.02 15.41
N ASP A 50 1.23 15.18 15.23
CA ASP A 50 1.44 16.09 14.10
C ASP A 50 1.36 15.36 12.75
N ASP A 51 2.45 15.27 12.00
CA ASP A 51 2.57 14.54 10.72
C ASP A 51 3.14 13.11 10.89
N ARG A 52 3.43 12.70 12.13
CA ARG A 52 3.87 11.33 12.41
C ARG A 52 2.70 10.36 12.32
N LYS A 53 2.96 9.24 11.69
CA LYS A 53 2.05 8.13 11.55
C LYS A 53 2.59 6.93 12.29
N TRP A 54 1.77 6.38 13.18
CA TRP A 54 2.05 5.15 13.89
C TRP A 54 1.22 4.02 13.29
N ALA A 55 1.87 2.90 13.00
CA ALA A 55 1.22 1.66 12.61
C ALA A 55 1.72 0.53 13.50
N TYR A 56 0.79 -0.08 14.24
CA TYR A 56 1.04 -1.32 14.96
C TYR A 56 0.58 -2.48 14.09
N VAL A 57 1.46 -3.44 13.88
CA VAL A 57 1.16 -4.64 13.10
C VAL A 57 1.47 -5.85 13.94
N ARG A 58 0.50 -6.75 13.99
CA ARG A 58 0.62 -8.07 14.62
C ARG A 58 0.37 -9.13 13.57
N LEU A 59 1.28 -10.09 13.49
CA LEU A 59 1.20 -11.24 12.61
C LEU A 59 1.30 -12.51 13.46
N GLU A 60 0.40 -13.45 13.22
CA GLU A 60 0.40 -14.78 13.82
C GLU A 60 0.58 -15.83 12.73
N GLY A 61 1.34 -16.88 13.04
CA GLY A 61 1.62 -17.94 12.08
C GLY A 61 2.08 -19.22 12.75
N ARG A 62 2.55 -20.17 11.94
CA ARG A 62 3.14 -21.43 12.39
C ARG A 62 4.45 -21.68 11.65
N ALA A 63 5.45 -22.18 12.38
CA ALA A 63 6.73 -22.61 11.86
C ALA A 63 6.73 -24.12 11.54
N PHE A 64 7.92 -24.66 11.26
CA PHE A 64 8.13 -26.10 11.15
C PHE A 64 7.63 -26.85 12.40
N GLY A 65 6.93 -27.97 12.19
CA GLY A 65 6.37 -28.77 13.28
C GLY A 65 5.16 -28.14 13.97
N ASP A 66 4.41 -27.27 13.28
CA ASP A 66 3.22 -26.56 13.78
C ASP A 66 3.46 -25.66 15.00
N VAL A 67 4.71 -25.33 15.27
CA VAL A 67 5.10 -24.45 16.38
C VAL A 67 4.51 -23.05 16.15
N PRO A 68 3.71 -22.51 17.08
CA PRO A 68 3.09 -21.19 16.90
C PRO A 68 4.13 -20.07 16.91
N LEU A 69 3.93 -19.08 16.05
CA LEU A 69 4.71 -17.86 15.94
C LEU A 69 3.83 -16.63 16.15
N ASN A 70 4.36 -15.62 16.83
CA ASN A 70 3.76 -14.30 16.96
C ASN A 70 4.84 -13.24 16.72
N LEU A 71 4.55 -12.29 15.84
CA LEU A 71 5.39 -11.14 15.55
C LEU A 71 4.57 -9.87 15.79
N GLU A 72 5.12 -8.95 16.55
CA GLU A 72 4.57 -7.62 16.73
C GLU A 72 5.63 -6.59 16.39
N TYR A 73 5.27 -5.58 15.60
CA TYR A 73 6.15 -4.46 15.32
C TYR A 73 5.37 -3.15 15.24
N LYS A 74 6.04 -2.06 15.63
CA LYS A 74 5.56 -0.69 15.51
C LYS A 74 6.38 0.02 14.44
N LEU A 75 5.69 0.58 13.45
CA LEU A 75 6.27 1.49 12.47
C LEU A 75 5.89 2.94 12.83
N GLU A 76 6.88 3.80 12.97
CA GLU A 76 6.72 5.24 13.15
C GLU A 76 7.43 5.98 12.03
N VAL A 77 6.69 6.80 11.28
CA VAL A 77 7.21 7.54 10.13
C VAL A 77 6.57 8.92 10.04
N TRP A 78 7.20 9.83 9.31
CA TRP A 78 6.58 11.07 8.87
C TRP A 78 5.81 10.82 7.56
N ASP A 79 4.50 11.07 7.52
CA ASP A 79 3.64 10.67 6.39
C ASP A 79 3.85 11.57 5.17
N SER A 80 4.07 12.88 5.38
CA SER A 80 4.24 13.84 4.31
C SER A 80 5.55 13.64 3.52
N PRO A 81 6.74 13.55 4.16
CA PRO A 81 7.99 13.27 3.44
C PRO A 81 7.97 11.91 2.71
N ASN A 82 7.38 10.89 3.33
CA ASN A 82 7.25 9.56 2.69
C ASN A 82 6.40 9.63 1.41
N SER A 83 5.33 10.41 1.41
CA SER A 83 4.45 10.54 0.25
C SER A 83 5.03 11.47 -0.82
N ALA A 84 5.80 12.48 -0.43
CA ALA A 84 6.37 13.46 -1.35
C ALA A 84 7.28 12.81 -2.41
N GLY A 85 8.14 11.86 -2.01
CA GLY A 85 9.01 11.14 -2.94
C GLY A 85 8.22 10.40 -4.02
N ILE A 86 7.18 9.68 -3.63
CA ILE A 86 6.29 8.93 -4.54
C ILE A 86 5.65 9.86 -5.58
N ILE A 87 5.18 11.04 -5.16
CA ILE A 87 4.55 12.00 -6.07
C ILE A 87 5.57 12.63 -7.03
N ILE A 88 6.79 12.93 -6.57
CA ILE A 88 7.86 13.43 -7.45
C ILE A 88 8.13 12.42 -8.56
N ASP A 89 8.28 11.13 -8.22
CA ASP A 89 8.54 10.10 -9.21
C ASP A 89 7.35 9.86 -10.15
N ALA A 90 6.11 9.95 -9.64
CA ALA A 90 4.92 9.85 -10.47
C ALA A 90 4.84 10.98 -11.52
N VAL A 91 5.17 12.22 -11.14
CA VAL A 91 5.21 13.36 -12.06
C VAL A 91 6.31 13.18 -13.11
N ARG A 92 7.48 12.67 -12.71
CA ARG A 92 8.59 12.39 -13.63
C ARG A 92 8.22 11.30 -14.64
N ALA A 93 7.61 10.20 -14.18
CA ALA A 93 7.12 9.13 -15.05
C ALA A 93 6.05 9.65 -16.03
N ALA A 94 5.13 10.51 -15.56
CA ALA A 94 4.14 11.15 -16.42
C ALA A 94 4.77 12.07 -17.49
N LYS A 95 5.86 12.77 -17.16
CA LYS A 95 6.62 13.57 -18.13
C LYS A 95 7.27 12.69 -19.20
N ILE A 96 7.90 11.58 -18.81
CA ILE A 96 8.47 10.60 -19.76
C ILE A 96 7.39 10.07 -20.69
N ALA A 97 6.23 9.66 -20.14
CA ALA A 97 5.10 9.17 -20.93
C ALA A 97 4.62 10.21 -21.95
N LYS A 98 4.48 11.46 -21.51
CA LYS A 98 4.09 12.58 -22.38
C LYS A 98 5.10 12.79 -23.51
N ASP A 99 6.39 12.76 -23.21
CA ASP A 99 7.46 12.94 -24.21
C ASP A 99 7.48 11.80 -25.24
N ARG A 100 7.05 10.59 -24.85
CA ARG A 100 6.88 9.43 -25.72
C ARG A 100 5.52 9.35 -26.42
N GLY A 101 4.65 10.35 -26.24
CA GLY A 101 3.31 10.37 -26.85
C GLY A 101 2.34 9.33 -26.29
N LEU A 102 2.60 8.79 -25.10
CA LEU A 102 1.73 7.81 -24.45
C LEU A 102 0.57 8.50 -23.73
N GLY A 103 -0.62 7.90 -23.80
CA GLY A 103 -1.83 8.35 -23.13
C GLY A 103 -2.48 7.26 -22.29
N GLY A 104 -3.40 7.65 -21.42
CA GLY A 104 -4.05 6.72 -20.47
C GLY A 104 -3.16 6.35 -19.28
N PRO A 105 -3.57 5.35 -18.48
CA PRO A 105 -2.80 4.91 -17.32
C PRO A 105 -1.47 4.30 -17.72
N ILE A 106 -0.37 4.84 -17.18
CA ILE A 106 0.96 4.25 -17.34
C ILE A 106 1.08 3.08 -16.37
N LEU A 107 0.78 1.87 -16.85
CA LEU A 107 0.66 0.69 -15.99
C LEU A 107 1.90 0.43 -15.12
N PRO A 108 3.15 0.50 -15.65
CA PRO A 108 4.35 0.29 -14.83
C PRO A 108 4.47 1.29 -13.67
N ALA A 109 4.23 2.58 -13.93
CA ALA A 109 4.28 3.62 -12.91
C ALA A 109 3.10 3.52 -11.93
N SER A 110 1.91 3.19 -12.43
CA SER A 110 0.71 3.06 -11.60
C SER A 110 0.87 1.90 -10.62
N ALA A 111 1.34 0.74 -11.09
CA ALA A 111 1.51 -0.46 -10.30
C ALA A 111 2.47 -0.26 -9.12
N TYR A 112 3.58 0.47 -9.34
CA TYR A 112 4.58 0.67 -8.30
C TYR A 112 4.30 1.85 -7.35
N LEU A 113 3.71 2.94 -7.86
CA LEU A 113 3.58 4.19 -7.10
C LEU A 113 2.20 4.36 -6.44
N MET A 114 1.19 3.55 -6.81
CA MET A 114 -0.18 3.69 -6.32
C MET A 114 -0.63 2.46 -5.54
N LYS A 115 -1.46 2.67 -4.51
CA LYS A 115 -2.01 1.58 -3.67
C LYS A 115 -3.11 0.77 -4.32
N SER A 116 -3.75 1.31 -5.35
CA SER A 116 -4.87 0.68 -6.06
C SER A 116 -4.73 0.98 -7.55
N PRO A 117 -3.71 0.41 -8.21
CA PRO A 117 -3.50 0.54 -9.64
C PRO A 117 -4.62 -0.15 -10.44
N PRO A 118 -4.80 0.19 -11.73
CA PRO A 118 -5.70 -0.56 -12.62
C PRO A 118 -5.34 -2.04 -12.75
N VAL A 119 -4.04 -2.36 -12.65
CA VAL A 119 -3.51 -3.73 -12.67
C VAL A 119 -2.60 -3.89 -11.46
N GLN A 120 -2.99 -4.76 -10.53
CA GLN A 120 -2.19 -5.10 -9.35
C GLN A 120 -1.07 -6.05 -9.76
N VAL A 121 0.16 -5.74 -9.35
CA VAL A 121 1.36 -6.54 -9.59
C VAL A 121 2.16 -6.59 -8.29
N ALA A 122 2.96 -7.64 -8.09
CA ALA A 122 3.87 -7.72 -6.94
C ALA A 122 4.91 -6.57 -7.01
N ASP A 123 5.28 -6.02 -5.85
CA ASP A 123 6.10 -4.79 -5.74
C ASP A 123 7.48 -4.91 -6.43
N ASP A 124 8.10 -6.09 -6.36
CA ASP A 124 9.39 -6.38 -7.00
C ASP A 124 9.30 -6.33 -8.53
N LEU A 125 8.25 -6.93 -9.08
CA LEU A 125 7.97 -6.90 -10.51
C LEU A 125 7.53 -5.51 -10.96
N ALA A 126 6.68 -4.82 -10.18
CA ALA A 126 6.25 -3.46 -10.46
C ALA A 126 7.44 -2.49 -10.52
N ARG A 127 8.42 -2.65 -9.61
CA ARG A 127 9.67 -1.90 -9.63
C ARG A 127 10.45 -2.15 -10.92
N ALA A 128 10.68 -3.41 -11.26
CA ALA A 128 11.45 -3.76 -12.47
C ALA A 128 10.79 -3.22 -13.74
N GLN A 129 9.46 -3.28 -13.82
CA GLN A 129 8.70 -2.71 -14.94
C GLN A 129 8.80 -1.19 -15.00
N LEU A 130 8.79 -0.50 -13.86
CA LEU A 130 8.97 0.95 -13.82
C LEU A 130 10.38 1.35 -14.27
N GLU A 131 11.43 0.67 -13.80
CA GLU A 131 12.81 0.95 -14.22
C GLU A 131 12.97 0.75 -15.73
N ALA A 132 12.48 -0.39 -16.27
CA ALA A 132 12.49 -0.63 -17.72
C ALA A 132 11.70 0.44 -18.49
N PHE A 133 10.56 0.89 -17.97
CA PHE A 133 9.82 2.01 -18.55
C PHE A 133 10.65 3.31 -18.54
N ILE A 134 11.38 3.60 -17.48
CA ILE A 134 12.21 4.82 -17.40
C ILE A 134 13.37 4.75 -18.41
N GLU A 135 14.02 3.59 -18.55
CA GLU A 135 15.17 3.39 -19.44
C GLU A 135 14.83 3.59 -20.93
N GLY A 136 13.63 3.19 -21.37
CA GLY A 136 13.16 3.42 -22.75
C GLY A 136 13.02 2.15 -23.56
#